data_AF-A0A1I8HZC1-F1
#
_entry.id   AF-A0A1I8HZC1-F1
#
_cell.length_a   1.000
_cell.length_b   1.000
_cell.length_c   1.000
_cell.angle_alpha   90.00
_cell.angle_beta   90.00
_cell.angle_gamma   90.00
#
_symmetry.space_group_name_H-M   'P 1'
#
loop_
_entity.id
_entity.type
_entity.pdbx_description
1 polymer ?
#
loop_
_entity_poly.entity_id
_entity_poly.type
_entity_poly.pdbx_seq_one_letter_code
_entity_poly.pdbx_strand_id
1 'polypeptide(L)'
;TDLILQDSEAQVSGEEASTKMKQAAAGAGEQSATESYTSGASSVGSGSDDEDGGSRPNPRDTVQRNSKGFSDFRVKKIDQHQFGRKEIELAEQEMGGVMTLRKKAAADQPLAGARILVCIHINAQTAVFIETLIAAALAEAGIPIFAWKGEDDQDFWWCIDQCIETENWTANLILDDGGDATNRMSKQFPALFRQLRGIVEESIPGVHRLYQMCSREPGAPSLLPCPAINLCDSVVKPRFDTYYAAREGIIAGLRHTTDVMLAGKYACICGYGNVGKGCAQALSRMCSIVVVTEVDPICALQACMDGFQVRKLDDIIKTIDILVTCTGNKNVVTLKHFERMKSGCIVCNMGHSNTEIDVSVLQDKRLTWERVRNTVDHIIFPDGRRIVLLAEGRLINMSCISFPSVVALALIELWLFSKEKEEHEKRVKASGGDFGEKFSDRYKKDVYLLPKKMDEYVASLHLPTYGAHLTELTDDQARYLGVSKAGPFKPHNYKY
;
A
#
# COMPACT_ATOMS: atom_id res chain seq x y z
N THR A 1 -9.48 -30.30 -22.20
CA THR A 1 -9.80 -31.71 -22.45
C THR A 1 -9.65 -32.43 -21.13
N ASP A 2 -10.67 -32.57 -20.29
CA ASP A 2 -12.11 -32.64 -20.52
C ASP A 2 -12.87 -32.22 -19.25
N LEU A 3 -14.18 -32.03 -19.41
CA LEU A 3 -15.22 -31.75 -18.41
C LEU A 3 -15.54 -30.27 -18.19
N ILE A 4 -16.45 -29.75 -19.04
CA ILE A 4 -17.71 -29.06 -18.69
C ILE A 4 -18.46 -28.85 -20.01
N LEU A 5 -19.39 -29.75 -20.31
CA LEU A 5 -20.54 -29.54 -21.20
C LEU A 5 -21.54 -30.65 -20.86
N GLN A 6 -22.63 -30.31 -20.17
CA GLN A 6 -23.96 -30.79 -20.52
C GLN A 6 -25.06 -29.98 -19.81
N ASP A 7 -25.92 -29.46 -20.68
CA ASP A 7 -27.14 -28.70 -20.53
C ASP A 7 -28.17 -29.23 -19.52
N SER A 8 -29.02 -28.32 -19.04
CA SER A 8 -30.46 -28.50 -19.26
C SER A 8 -31.16 -27.15 -19.39
N GLU A 9 -31.64 -26.89 -20.60
CA GLU A 9 -32.61 -25.86 -20.93
C GLU A 9 -34.00 -26.23 -20.39
N ALA A 10 -34.77 -25.22 -19.97
CA ALA A 10 -36.22 -25.25 -20.05
C ALA A 10 -36.70 -23.81 -20.36
N GLN A 11 -36.98 -23.56 -21.63
CA GLN A 11 -37.89 -22.48 -22.05
C GLN A 11 -39.34 -22.98 -21.91
N VAL A 12 -40.26 -22.05 -21.65
CA VAL A 12 -41.45 -21.78 -22.49
C VAL A 12 -42.31 -20.67 -21.84
N SER A 13 -42.55 -19.61 -22.65
CA SER A 13 -43.69 -18.64 -22.72
C SER A 13 -44.35 -18.09 -21.45
N GLY A 14 -44.82 -16.84 -21.35
CA GLY A 14 -45.17 -15.81 -22.31
C GLY A 14 -45.98 -14.72 -21.55
N GLU A 15 -45.99 -13.52 -22.10
CA GLU A 15 -46.88 -12.34 -21.87
C GLU A 15 -47.81 -12.29 -20.64
N GLU A 16 -47.72 -11.22 -19.84
CA GLU A 16 -48.85 -10.27 -19.66
C GLU A 16 -48.51 -9.02 -18.80
N ALA A 17 -48.93 -7.87 -19.33
CA ALA A 17 -49.55 -6.73 -18.65
C ALA A 17 -48.77 -5.86 -17.64
N SER A 18 -48.18 -4.79 -18.20
CA SER A 18 -48.28 -3.41 -17.69
C SER A 18 -49.62 -3.10 -17.01
N THR A 19 -49.62 -2.53 -15.80
CA THR A 19 -50.49 -1.42 -15.32
C THR A 19 -50.32 -1.27 -13.79
N LYS A 20 -49.74 -0.15 -13.32
CA LYS A 20 -50.11 0.61 -12.09
C LYS A 20 -49.05 1.65 -11.72
N MET A 21 -49.07 2.78 -12.42
CA MET A 21 -48.56 4.05 -11.92
C MET A 21 -49.43 5.16 -12.51
N LYS A 22 -50.40 5.65 -11.73
CA LYS A 22 -51.06 6.96 -11.84
C LYS A 22 -52.32 7.00 -10.97
N GLN A 23 -52.19 7.61 -9.80
CA GLN A 23 -53.19 8.27 -8.94
C GLN A 23 -52.48 8.45 -7.59
N ALA A 24 -52.33 9.63 -6.99
CA ALA A 24 -53.09 10.85 -7.10
C ALA A 24 -52.20 12.06 -6.79
N ALA A 25 -52.27 13.08 -7.62
CA ALA A 25 -51.90 14.44 -7.31
C ALA A 25 -53.19 15.26 -7.29
N ALA A 26 -53.56 15.79 -6.12
CA ALA A 26 -54.37 17.00 -5.92
C ALA A 26 -54.79 17.08 -4.44
N GLY A 27 -54.37 18.14 -3.73
CA GLY A 27 -54.90 18.42 -2.40
C GLY A 27 -54.05 19.33 -1.51
N ALA A 28 -53.96 20.62 -1.90
CA ALA A 28 -53.91 21.83 -1.07
C ALA A 28 -52.92 21.98 0.11
N GLY A 29 -52.22 23.12 0.13
CA GLY A 29 -51.79 23.78 1.36
C GLY A 29 -50.50 24.60 1.25
N GLU A 30 -50.60 25.85 0.80
CA GLU A 30 -49.55 26.86 1.02
C GLU A 30 -49.34 27.09 2.52
N GLN A 31 -48.15 26.76 3.03
CA GLN A 31 -47.59 27.37 4.23
C GLN A 31 -46.13 27.70 3.97
N SER A 32 -45.86 29.01 3.90
CA SER A 32 -44.53 29.58 3.98
C SER A 32 -43.94 29.27 5.36
N ALA A 33 -42.96 28.37 5.39
CA ALA A 33 -42.09 28.17 6.53
C ALA A 33 -40.67 28.54 6.07
N THR A 34 -40.24 29.75 6.43
CA THR A 34 -38.83 30.11 6.49
C THR A 34 -38.17 29.25 7.56
N GLU A 35 -37.72 28.05 7.20
CA GLU A 35 -36.88 27.23 8.05
C GLU A 35 -35.41 27.63 7.83
N SER A 36 -34.95 28.49 8.72
CA SER A 36 -33.53 28.68 9.02
C SER A 36 -32.94 27.35 9.49
N TYR A 37 -32.28 26.62 8.58
CA TYR A 37 -31.44 25.48 8.93
C TYR A 37 -30.20 25.96 9.69
N THR A 38 -30.35 26.23 10.98
CA THR A 38 -29.25 26.08 11.94
C THR A 38 -29.20 24.60 12.33
N SER A 39 -28.60 23.77 11.47
CA SER A 39 -28.23 22.42 11.86
C SER A 39 -26.98 22.54 12.73
N GLY A 40 -27.17 22.41 14.04
CA GLY A 40 -26.09 22.25 15.00
C GLY A 40 -25.16 21.15 14.52
N ALA A 41 -23.90 21.51 14.32
CA ALA A 41 -22.84 20.55 14.10
C ALA A 41 -22.72 19.69 15.36
N SER A 42 -23.42 18.56 15.37
CA SER A 42 -23.08 17.45 16.23
C SER A 42 -21.71 16.97 15.78
N SER A 43 -20.66 17.48 16.44
CA SER A 43 -19.32 16.94 16.37
C SER A 43 -19.40 15.49 16.84
N VAL A 44 -19.52 14.57 15.90
CA VAL A 44 -19.24 13.16 16.14
C VAL A 44 -17.73 13.10 16.30
N GLY A 45 -17.27 13.39 17.52
CA GLY A 45 -15.88 13.23 17.88
C GLY A 45 -15.53 11.77 17.70
N SER A 46 -14.75 11.47 16.67
CA SER A 46 -13.96 10.24 16.65
C SER A 46 -13.15 10.24 17.94
N GLY A 47 -13.39 9.23 18.79
CA GLY A 47 -12.82 9.14 20.13
C GLY A 47 -11.35 9.54 20.15
N SER A 48 -11.03 10.56 20.93
CA SER A 48 -9.69 10.95 21.28
C SER A 48 -9.06 9.84 22.12
N ASP A 49 -8.43 8.88 21.44
CA ASP A 49 -7.83 7.68 22.06
C ASP A 49 -6.50 7.94 22.82
N ASP A 50 -6.16 9.21 23.04
CA ASP A 50 -4.94 9.63 23.76
C ASP A 50 -5.20 10.32 25.11
N GLU A 51 -6.44 10.35 25.61
CA GLU A 51 -6.69 10.64 27.03
C GLU A 51 -6.48 9.38 27.89
N ASP A 52 -5.24 8.91 27.96
CA ASP A 52 -4.79 8.12 29.11
C ASP A 52 -3.41 8.64 29.51
N GLY A 53 -3.41 9.71 30.32
CA GLY A 53 -2.22 10.33 30.92
C GLY A 53 -1.50 9.46 31.97
N GLY A 54 -1.65 8.14 31.88
CA GLY A 54 -0.91 7.17 32.66
C GLY A 54 0.26 6.61 31.86
N SER A 55 1.47 6.67 32.42
CA SER A 55 2.66 5.98 31.90
C SER A 55 2.42 4.47 31.90
N ARG A 56 1.83 3.95 30.82
CA ARG A 56 1.77 2.51 30.59
C ARG A 56 3.18 2.02 30.23
N PRO A 57 3.61 0.88 30.77
CA PRO A 57 4.92 0.31 30.43
C PRO A 57 5.00 0.05 28.92
N ASN A 58 6.21 0.21 28.36
CA ASN A 58 6.48 -0.06 26.96
C ASN A 58 6.01 -1.50 26.64
N PRO A 59 5.23 -1.72 25.55
CA PRO A 59 4.82 -3.06 25.15
C PRO A 59 5.98 -4.05 25.11
N ARG A 60 7.15 -3.64 24.62
CA ARG A 60 8.37 -4.47 24.57
C ARG A 60 8.69 -5.17 25.89
N ASP A 61 8.57 -4.46 27.01
CA ASP A 61 8.97 -4.94 28.34
C ASP A 61 7.88 -5.77 29.03
N THR A 62 6.69 -5.85 28.43
CA THR A 62 5.52 -6.48 29.05
C THR A 62 5.12 -7.74 28.30
N VAL A 63 5.21 -8.89 28.95
CA VAL A 63 4.67 -10.15 28.39
C VAL A 63 3.15 -10.11 28.41
N GLN A 64 2.54 -10.14 27.23
CA GLN A 64 1.09 -10.15 27.06
C GLN A 64 0.59 -11.58 26.84
N ARG A 65 -0.67 -11.84 27.19
CA ARG A 65 -1.34 -13.11 26.91
C ARG A 65 -2.72 -12.85 26.34
N ASN A 66 -3.08 -13.57 25.29
CA ASN A 66 -4.45 -13.52 24.77
C ASN A 66 -5.39 -14.46 25.54
N SER A 67 -6.67 -14.46 25.17
CA SER A 67 -7.71 -15.32 25.78
C SER A 67 -7.45 -16.82 25.65
N LYS A 68 -6.60 -17.24 24.70
CA LYS A 68 -6.18 -18.64 24.46
C LYS A 68 -4.82 -18.98 25.10
N GLY A 69 -4.20 -18.04 25.83
CA GLY A 69 -2.92 -18.25 26.49
C GLY A 69 -1.68 -18.12 25.59
N PHE A 70 -1.82 -17.77 24.31
CA PHE A 70 -0.71 -17.41 23.43
C PHE A 70 -0.05 -16.11 23.94
N SER A 71 1.27 -16.02 23.88
CA SER A 71 2.04 -14.90 24.47
C SER A 71 3.14 -14.33 23.58
N ASP A 72 3.33 -14.91 22.40
CA ASP A 72 4.40 -14.53 21.48
C ASP A 72 3.94 -13.39 20.57
N PHE A 73 3.62 -12.23 21.16
CA PHE A 73 3.23 -11.01 20.45
C PHE A 73 3.43 -9.79 21.35
N ARG A 74 3.53 -8.58 20.78
CA ARG A 74 3.53 -7.30 21.49
C ARG A 74 2.69 -6.26 20.75
N VAL A 75 1.65 -5.76 21.43
CA VAL A 75 0.74 -4.73 20.91
C VAL A 75 0.41 -3.68 21.98
N LYS A 76 -0.12 -2.51 21.58
CA LYS A 76 -0.44 -1.43 22.54
C LYS A 76 -1.55 -1.81 23.54
N LYS A 77 -2.67 -2.35 23.04
CA LYS A 77 -3.86 -2.70 23.83
C LYS A 77 -4.54 -3.93 23.22
N ILE A 78 -4.39 -5.09 23.86
CA ILE A 78 -5.07 -6.32 23.39
C ILE A 78 -6.59 -6.25 23.56
N ASP A 79 -7.09 -5.51 24.55
CA ASP A 79 -8.52 -5.41 24.85
C ASP A 79 -9.33 -4.76 23.72
N GLN A 80 -8.68 -4.07 22.78
CA GLN A 80 -9.31 -3.48 21.60
C GLN A 80 -9.55 -4.49 20.46
N HIS A 81 -9.26 -5.78 20.66
CA HIS A 81 -9.38 -6.81 19.60
C HIS A 81 -10.80 -6.89 18.98
N GLN A 82 -11.87 -6.69 19.76
CA GLN A 82 -13.25 -6.71 19.23
C GLN A 82 -13.52 -5.56 18.27
N PHE A 83 -12.96 -4.38 18.54
CA PHE A 83 -13.03 -3.24 17.63
C PHE A 83 -12.23 -3.52 16.36
N GLY A 84 -10.99 -4.02 16.52
CA GLY A 84 -10.15 -4.43 15.40
C GLY A 84 -10.82 -5.48 14.49
N ARG A 85 -11.55 -6.45 15.06
CA ARG A 85 -12.29 -7.45 14.28
C ARG A 85 -13.38 -6.83 13.40
N LYS A 86 -14.10 -5.83 13.91
CA LYS A 86 -15.13 -5.11 13.14
C LYS A 86 -14.51 -4.32 11.98
N GLU A 87 -13.36 -3.70 12.19
CA GLU A 87 -12.61 -3.00 11.13
C GLU A 87 -12.11 -3.98 10.05
N ILE A 88 -11.66 -5.17 10.43
CA ILE A 88 -11.26 -6.23 9.50
C ILE A 88 -12.47 -6.68 8.67
N GLU A 89 -13.62 -6.94 9.29
CA GLU A 89 -14.86 -7.34 8.60
C GLU A 89 -15.35 -6.28 7.62
N LEU A 90 -15.16 -4.99 7.94
CA LEU A 90 -15.43 -3.90 7.01
C LEU A 90 -14.45 -3.92 5.82
N ALA A 91 -13.16 -4.12 6.08
CA ALA A 91 -12.15 -4.21 5.03
C ALA A 91 -12.35 -5.42 4.10
N GLU A 92 -12.80 -6.57 4.62
CA GLU A 92 -13.11 -7.76 3.81
C GLU A 92 -14.13 -7.50 2.70
N GLN A 93 -15.09 -6.60 2.94
CA GLN A 93 -16.15 -6.26 1.98
C GLN A 93 -15.60 -5.51 0.76
N GLU A 94 -14.60 -4.65 0.96
CA GLU A 94 -13.97 -3.86 -0.11
C GLU A 94 -12.84 -4.62 -0.82
N MET A 95 -12.33 -5.70 -0.22
CA MET A 95 -11.19 -6.47 -0.72
C MET A 95 -11.61 -7.69 -1.56
N GLY A 96 -12.58 -7.52 -2.46
CA GLY A 96 -13.19 -8.60 -3.24
C GLY A 96 -12.18 -9.48 -4.02
N GLY A 97 -11.10 -8.89 -4.54
CA GLY A 97 -10.05 -9.65 -5.23
C GLY A 97 -9.28 -10.60 -4.30
N VAL A 98 -8.94 -10.14 -3.09
CA VAL A 98 -8.29 -10.96 -2.05
C VAL A 98 -9.25 -12.05 -1.56
N MET A 99 -10.52 -11.73 -1.35
CA MET A 99 -11.52 -12.72 -0.92
C MET A 99 -11.77 -13.80 -1.97
N THR A 100 -11.75 -13.44 -3.26
CA THR A 100 -11.82 -14.40 -4.36
C THR A 100 -10.60 -15.32 -4.39
N LEU A 101 -9.41 -14.75 -4.19
CA LEU A 101 -8.18 -15.53 -4.09
C LEU A 101 -8.20 -16.47 -2.88
N ARG A 102 -8.67 -16.01 -1.72
CA ARG A 102 -8.82 -16.79 -0.49
C ARG A 102 -9.69 -18.03 -0.72
N LYS A 103 -10.84 -17.87 -1.39
CA LYS A 103 -11.74 -18.98 -1.74
C LYS A 103 -11.08 -20.01 -2.66
N LYS A 104 -10.31 -19.57 -3.66
CA LYS A 104 -9.58 -20.46 -4.56
C LYS A 104 -8.43 -21.19 -3.84
N ALA A 105 -7.65 -20.46 -3.06
CA ALA A 105 -6.50 -20.99 -2.33
C ALA A 105 -6.88 -21.92 -1.17
N ALA A 106 -8.11 -21.83 -0.65
CA ALA A 106 -8.58 -22.68 0.44
C ALA A 106 -8.50 -24.18 0.13
N ALA A 107 -8.73 -24.58 -1.13
CA ALA A 107 -8.64 -25.98 -1.57
C ALA A 107 -7.19 -26.44 -1.78
N ASP A 108 -6.38 -25.63 -2.46
CA ASP A 108 -5.04 -26.03 -2.91
C ASP A 108 -3.93 -25.80 -1.87
N GLN A 109 -4.19 -24.93 -0.88
CA GLN A 109 -3.25 -24.58 0.20
C GLN A 109 -1.81 -24.34 -0.32
N PRO A 110 -1.62 -23.46 -1.33
CA PRO A 110 -0.36 -23.38 -2.07
C PRO A 110 0.82 -23.04 -1.15
N LEU A 111 0.59 -22.19 -0.14
CA LEU A 111 1.59 -21.72 0.83
C LEU A 111 1.84 -22.69 2.00
N ALA A 112 1.32 -23.91 1.97
CA ALA A 112 1.55 -24.89 3.04
C ALA A 112 3.05 -25.13 3.27
N GLY A 113 3.53 -24.83 4.49
CA GLY A 113 4.94 -24.93 4.91
C GLY A 113 5.75 -23.64 4.76
N ALA A 114 5.17 -22.58 4.19
CA ALA A 114 5.80 -21.27 4.13
C ALA A 114 5.86 -20.63 5.54
N ARG A 115 7.00 -20.01 5.85
CA ARG A 115 7.22 -19.23 7.08
C ARG A 115 7.64 -17.83 6.66
N ILE A 116 6.65 -16.95 6.57
CA ILE A 116 6.78 -15.65 5.95
C ILE A 116 7.05 -14.62 7.04
N LEU A 117 8.20 -13.95 6.98
CA LEU A 117 8.45 -12.72 7.71
C LEU A 117 7.74 -11.60 6.95
N VAL A 118 6.82 -10.90 7.60
CA VAL A 118 6.07 -9.79 7.02
C VAL A 118 6.47 -8.49 7.71
N CYS A 119 7.11 -7.59 6.96
CA CYS A 119 7.53 -6.26 7.41
C CYS A 119 6.86 -5.20 6.55
N ILE A 120 5.62 -4.84 6.91
CA ILE A 120 4.78 -3.88 6.21
C ILE A 120 3.97 -3.05 7.22
N HIS A 121 3.34 -1.98 6.76
CA HIS A 121 2.42 -1.19 7.61
C HIS A 121 1.24 -2.03 8.11
N ILE A 122 1.03 -2.02 9.44
CA ILE A 122 -0.05 -2.77 10.09
C ILE A 122 -1.34 -1.94 10.14
N ASN A 123 -2.33 -2.34 9.33
CA ASN A 123 -3.68 -1.78 9.28
C ASN A 123 -4.73 -2.88 9.06
N ALA A 124 -6.02 -2.52 8.98
CA ALA A 124 -7.10 -3.49 8.79
C ALA A 124 -6.97 -4.27 7.46
N GLN A 125 -6.52 -3.62 6.39
CA GLN A 125 -6.31 -4.25 5.09
C GLN A 125 -5.17 -5.27 5.11
N THR A 126 -4.07 -4.92 5.78
CA THR A 126 -2.95 -5.82 6.07
C THR A 126 -3.42 -6.99 6.90
N ALA A 127 -4.31 -6.78 7.88
CA ALA A 127 -4.89 -7.87 8.66
C ALA A 127 -5.73 -8.82 7.78
N VAL A 128 -6.60 -8.33 6.89
CA VAL A 128 -7.33 -9.16 5.91
C VAL A 128 -6.38 -9.93 4.98
N PHE A 129 -5.31 -9.28 4.54
CA PHE A 129 -4.29 -9.89 3.68
C PHE A 129 -3.53 -10.99 4.41
N ILE A 130 -3.00 -10.68 5.60
CA ILE A 130 -2.36 -11.61 6.53
C ILE A 130 -3.33 -12.78 6.68
N GLU A 131 -4.56 -12.56 7.15
CA GLU A 131 -5.64 -13.55 7.27
C GLU A 131 -5.94 -14.36 6.00
N THR A 132 -5.61 -13.86 4.81
CA THR A 132 -5.77 -14.56 3.53
C THR A 132 -4.57 -15.43 3.19
N LEU A 133 -3.33 -14.96 3.44
CA LEU A 133 -2.14 -15.84 3.47
C LEU A 133 -2.34 -17.00 4.46
N ILE A 134 -3.19 -16.74 5.45
CA ILE A 134 -3.40 -17.47 6.68
C ILE A 134 -4.75 -18.22 6.74
N ALA A 135 -5.61 -18.10 5.72
CA ALA A 135 -6.46 -19.22 5.35
C ALA A 135 -5.62 -20.46 4.96
N ALA A 136 -4.28 -20.34 5.05
CA ALA A 136 -3.29 -21.39 5.26
C ALA A 136 -2.58 -21.49 6.65
N ALA A 137 -2.73 -20.61 7.67
CA ALA A 137 -2.32 -20.75 9.11
C ALA A 137 -2.60 -19.50 10.02
N LEU A 138 -3.47 -19.50 11.05
CA LEU A 138 -4.09 -18.33 11.77
C LEU A 138 -3.45 -17.72 13.06
N ALA A 139 -3.78 -16.42 13.31
CA ALA A 139 -3.10 -15.45 14.22
C ALA A 139 -3.75 -15.19 15.58
N GLU A 140 -5.04 -14.95 15.59
CA GLU A 140 -5.89 -15.18 16.77
C GLU A 140 -6.04 -16.70 17.01
N ALA A 141 -5.45 -17.50 16.12
CA ALA A 141 -5.08 -18.89 16.29
C ALA A 141 -3.57 -19.11 16.62
N GLY A 142 -2.83 -18.06 17.00
CA GLY A 142 -1.43 -18.13 17.46
C GLY A 142 -0.36 -17.64 16.46
N ILE A 143 -0.47 -16.41 15.93
CA ILE A 143 0.60 -15.79 15.09
C ILE A 143 1.23 -14.63 15.83
N PRO A 144 2.57 -14.57 15.83
CA PRO A 144 3.30 -13.45 16.38
C PRO A 144 3.10 -12.14 15.62
N ILE A 145 2.70 -11.10 16.34
CA ILE A 145 2.62 -9.72 15.85
C ILE A 145 3.38 -8.84 16.83
N PHE A 146 4.37 -8.11 16.34
CA PHE A 146 5.17 -7.16 17.10
C PHE A 146 5.05 -5.80 16.45
N ALA A 147 4.06 -5.02 16.88
CA ALA A 147 3.82 -3.69 16.35
C ALA A 147 2.92 -2.86 17.28
N TRP A 148 3.23 -1.57 17.43
CA TRP A 148 2.34 -0.59 18.05
C TRP A 148 2.56 0.82 17.52
N LYS A 149 1.51 1.64 17.60
CA LYS A 149 1.60 3.06 17.23
C LYS A 149 2.49 3.82 18.22
N GLY A 150 3.52 4.49 17.71
CA GLY A 150 4.45 5.31 18.50
C GLY A 150 5.70 4.57 18.97
N GLU A 151 6.15 3.55 18.24
CA GLU A 151 7.47 2.94 18.42
C GLU A 151 8.60 3.98 18.32
N ASP A 152 9.63 3.81 19.15
CA ASP A 152 10.91 4.45 18.93
C ASP A 152 11.79 3.60 17.98
N ASP A 153 12.95 4.14 17.59
CA ASP A 153 13.85 3.44 16.67
C ASP A 153 14.32 2.08 17.22
N GLN A 154 14.53 1.96 18.53
CA GLN A 154 15.02 0.71 19.12
C GLN A 154 13.92 -0.36 19.12
N ASP A 155 12.70 0.05 19.45
CA ASP A 155 11.53 -0.82 19.44
C ASP A 155 11.21 -1.31 18.04
N PHE A 156 11.30 -0.43 17.05
CA PHE A 156 11.11 -0.79 15.63
C PHE A 156 12.06 -1.92 15.19
N TRP A 157 13.37 -1.77 15.45
CA TRP A 157 14.34 -2.82 15.11
C TRP A 157 14.15 -4.09 15.94
N TRP A 158 13.76 -3.94 17.22
CA TRP A 158 13.46 -5.08 18.09
C TRP A 158 12.28 -5.89 17.56
N CYS A 159 11.21 -5.24 17.10
CA CYS A 159 10.05 -5.89 16.48
C CYS A 159 10.46 -6.73 15.26
N ILE A 160 11.31 -6.18 14.38
CA ILE A 160 11.84 -6.94 13.23
C ILE A 160 12.62 -8.17 13.68
N ASP A 161 13.47 -8.05 14.70
CA ASP A 161 14.27 -9.16 15.19
C ASP A 161 13.41 -10.31 15.75
N GLN A 162 12.32 -10.00 16.45
CA GLN A 162 11.37 -11.01 16.92
C GLN A 162 10.69 -11.76 15.77
N CYS A 163 10.56 -11.12 14.61
CA CYS A 163 10.00 -11.71 13.40
C CYS A 163 11.04 -12.46 12.54
N ILE A 164 12.30 -12.65 12.96
CA ILE A 164 13.33 -13.36 12.14
C ILE A 164 13.53 -14.82 12.57
N GLU A 165 13.67 -15.06 13.87
CA GLU A 165 13.85 -16.39 14.45
C GLU A 165 13.35 -16.42 15.90
N THR A 166 12.65 -17.48 16.27
CA THR A 166 12.30 -17.85 17.65
C THR A 166 12.61 -19.34 17.87
N GLU A 167 12.48 -19.85 19.10
CA GLU A 167 12.88 -21.23 19.46
C GLU A 167 12.30 -22.32 18.54
N ASN A 168 11.12 -22.10 17.95
CA ASN A 168 10.43 -23.06 17.08
C ASN A 168 10.07 -22.48 15.70
N TRP A 169 10.63 -21.32 15.33
CA TRP A 169 10.25 -20.64 14.10
C TRP A 169 11.44 -19.95 13.46
N THR A 170 11.56 -20.06 12.14
CA THR A 170 12.61 -19.40 11.36
C THR A 170 12.04 -18.99 10.01
N ALA A 171 12.18 -17.73 9.64
CA ALA A 171 11.70 -17.23 8.35
C ALA A 171 12.33 -18.01 7.17
N ASN A 172 11.51 -18.34 6.16
CA ASN A 172 11.99 -18.89 4.88
C ASN A 172 11.55 -18.05 3.66
N LEU A 173 10.64 -17.10 3.84
CA LEU A 173 10.26 -16.07 2.87
C LEU A 173 10.23 -14.71 3.57
N ILE A 174 10.49 -13.65 2.81
CA ILE A 174 10.30 -12.27 3.26
C ILE A 174 9.24 -11.60 2.38
N LEU A 175 8.33 -10.88 3.01
CA LEU A 175 7.56 -9.80 2.42
C LEU A 175 7.99 -8.49 3.10
N ASP A 176 8.53 -7.56 2.32
CA ASP A 176 9.14 -6.32 2.80
C ASP A 176 8.51 -5.11 2.10
N ASP A 177 8.30 -4.04 2.87
CA ASP A 177 7.93 -2.70 2.40
C ASP A 177 8.92 -1.69 3.01
N GLY A 178 9.96 -1.39 2.23
CA GLY A 178 11.05 -0.47 2.60
C GLY A 178 12.42 -1.14 2.53
N GLY A 179 12.47 -2.47 2.51
CA GLY A 179 13.69 -3.27 2.48
C GLY A 179 14.41 -3.33 3.82
N ASP A 180 13.71 -3.10 4.93
CA ASP A 180 14.31 -3.03 6.26
C ASP A 180 14.53 -4.43 6.85
N ALA A 181 13.57 -5.34 6.69
CA ALA A 181 13.73 -6.73 7.13
C ALA A 181 14.84 -7.44 6.35
N THR A 182 14.88 -7.25 5.03
CA THR A 182 15.90 -7.79 4.13
C THR A 182 17.29 -7.29 4.52
N ASN A 183 17.43 -5.98 4.74
CA ASN A 183 18.70 -5.37 5.16
C ASN A 183 19.12 -5.82 6.57
N ARG A 184 18.17 -5.93 7.51
CA ARG A 184 18.42 -6.41 8.87
C ARG A 184 18.92 -7.85 8.87
N MET A 185 18.24 -8.76 8.17
CA MET A 185 18.64 -10.16 8.04
C MET A 185 20.00 -10.30 7.34
N SER A 186 20.24 -9.54 6.26
CA SER A 186 21.51 -9.60 5.54
C SER A 186 22.71 -9.19 6.39
N LYS A 187 22.55 -8.21 7.29
CA LYS A 187 23.65 -7.67 8.11
C LYS A 187 23.84 -8.43 9.42
N GLN A 188 22.75 -8.75 10.11
CA GLN A 188 22.82 -9.30 11.46
C GLN A 188 22.61 -10.81 11.52
N PHE A 189 21.88 -11.38 10.56
CA PHE A 189 21.55 -12.81 10.53
C PHE A 189 21.98 -13.48 9.21
N PRO A 190 23.27 -13.37 8.80
CA PRO A 190 23.73 -13.82 7.48
C PRO A 190 23.59 -15.33 7.26
N ALA A 191 23.60 -16.13 8.32
CA ALA A 191 23.38 -17.58 8.23
C ALA A 191 21.93 -17.91 7.83
N LEU A 192 20.95 -17.26 8.46
CA LEU A 192 19.53 -17.41 8.16
C LEU A 192 19.17 -16.79 6.81
N PHE A 193 19.75 -15.63 6.51
CA PHE A 193 19.56 -14.96 5.23
C PHE A 193 19.88 -15.86 4.04
N ARG A 194 20.95 -16.67 4.13
CA ARG A 194 21.31 -17.66 3.08
C ARG A 194 20.31 -18.80 2.91
N GLN A 195 19.44 -19.04 3.88
CA GLN A 195 18.42 -20.11 3.85
C GLN A 195 17.08 -19.64 3.29
N LEU A 196 16.92 -18.34 3.05
CA LEU A 196 15.71 -17.79 2.44
C LEU A 196 15.47 -18.40 1.07
N ARG A 197 14.20 -18.59 0.75
CA ARG A 197 13.72 -19.18 -0.50
C ARG A 197 13.22 -18.15 -1.50
N GLY A 198 12.83 -16.97 -1.03
CA GLY A 198 12.34 -15.88 -1.85
C GLY A 198 12.09 -14.60 -1.04
N ILE A 199 12.19 -13.46 -1.72
CA ILE A 199 11.89 -12.14 -1.18
C ILE A 199 10.85 -11.46 -2.07
N VAL A 200 9.85 -10.84 -1.49
CA VAL A 200 8.88 -9.99 -2.19
C VAL A 200 9.03 -8.59 -1.63
N GLU A 201 9.31 -7.62 -2.50
CA GLU A 201 9.49 -6.22 -2.09
C GLU A 201 8.47 -5.32 -2.77
N GLU A 202 7.81 -4.51 -1.95
CA GLU A 202 6.69 -3.66 -2.33
C GLU A 202 7.09 -2.19 -2.58
N SER A 203 8.24 -1.75 -2.07
CA SER A 203 8.67 -0.35 -2.10
C SER A 203 9.82 -0.08 -3.07
N ILE A 204 9.79 1.09 -3.73
CA ILE A 204 10.88 1.51 -4.64
C ILE A 204 12.22 1.57 -3.90
N PRO A 205 12.32 2.14 -2.68
CA PRO A 205 13.60 2.16 -1.95
C PRO A 205 14.13 0.76 -1.64
N GLY A 206 13.26 -0.17 -1.24
CA GLY A 206 13.63 -1.55 -0.98
C GLY A 206 14.08 -2.29 -2.25
N VAL A 207 13.40 -2.08 -3.39
CA VAL A 207 13.81 -2.65 -4.69
C VAL A 207 15.20 -2.15 -5.09
N HIS A 208 15.49 -0.87 -4.88
CA HIS A 208 16.81 -0.33 -5.16
C HIS A 208 17.89 -0.98 -4.29
N ARG A 209 17.59 -1.30 -3.02
CA ARG A 209 18.49 -2.08 -2.15
C ARG A 209 18.70 -3.50 -2.69
N LEU A 210 17.65 -4.17 -3.16
CA LEU A 210 17.77 -5.49 -3.80
C LEU A 210 18.67 -5.46 -5.04
N TYR A 211 18.54 -4.45 -5.90
CA TYR A 211 19.43 -4.28 -7.06
C TYR A 211 20.87 -3.97 -6.66
N GLN A 212 21.12 -3.35 -5.51
CA GLN A 212 22.48 -3.16 -4.99
C GLN A 212 23.10 -4.47 -4.48
N MET A 213 22.26 -5.40 -4.00
CA MET A 213 22.70 -6.73 -3.55
C MET A 213 22.93 -7.69 -4.73
N CYS A 214 22.31 -7.42 -5.87
CA CYS A 214 22.54 -8.17 -7.10
C CYS A 214 23.90 -7.80 -7.72
N SER A 215 24.61 -8.81 -8.19
CA SER A 215 25.87 -8.61 -8.93
C SER A 215 25.63 -7.84 -10.22
N ARG A 216 26.26 -6.68 -10.36
CA ARG A 216 26.25 -5.90 -11.61
C ARG A 216 27.17 -6.48 -12.69
N GLU A 217 28.08 -7.38 -12.32
CA GLU A 217 29.05 -7.99 -13.23
C GLU A 217 28.73 -9.46 -13.51
N PRO A 218 28.79 -9.91 -14.78
CA PRO A 218 28.66 -11.33 -15.12
C PRO A 218 29.73 -12.17 -14.41
N GLY A 219 29.32 -13.05 -13.50
CA GLY A 219 30.21 -13.96 -12.76
C GLY A 219 30.63 -13.51 -11.36
N ALA A 220 30.27 -12.29 -10.93
CA ALA A 220 30.48 -11.87 -9.54
C ALA A 220 29.44 -12.53 -8.60
N PRO A 221 29.81 -12.90 -7.35
CA PRO A 221 28.89 -13.53 -6.42
C PRO A 221 27.80 -12.56 -5.96
N SER A 222 26.55 -12.87 -6.30
CA SER A 222 25.39 -12.09 -5.84
C SER A 222 25.29 -12.21 -4.32
N LEU A 223 25.12 -11.07 -3.63
CA LEU A 223 24.83 -11.05 -2.19
C LEU A 223 23.40 -11.52 -1.92
N LEU A 224 22.54 -11.54 -2.95
CA LEU A 224 21.18 -12.04 -2.87
C LEU A 224 21.17 -13.58 -2.75
N PRO A 225 20.55 -14.15 -1.71
CA PRO A 225 20.62 -15.59 -1.45
C PRO A 225 19.60 -16.39 -2.28
N CYS A 226 18.51 -15.74 -2.70
CA CYS A 226 17.34 -16.32 -3.35
C CYS A 226 16.75 -15.36 -4.39
N PRO A 227 15.81 -15.78 -5.25
CA PRO A 227 15.11 -14.85 -6.13
C PRO A 227 14.30 -13.82 -5.35
N ALA A 228 14.25 -12.59 -5.86
CA ALA A 228 13.38 -11.55 -5.35
C ALA A 228 12.36 -11.12 -6.41
N ILE A 229 11.11 -10.87 -6.02
CA ILE A 229 10.09 -10.25 -6.88
C ILE A 229 9.96 -8.77 -6.52
N ASN A 230 10.18 -7.93 -7.52
CA ASN A 230 9.89 -6.51 -7.49
C ASN A 230 8.41 -6.30 -7.84
N LEU A 231 7.61 -5.93 -6.82
CA LEU A 231 6.20 -5.62 -7.01
C LEU A 231 5.95 -4.19 -7.47
N CYS A 232 6.87 -3.25 -7.20
CA CYS A 232 6.73 -1.84 -7.56
C CYS A 232 6.57 -1.64 -9.07
N ASP A 233 7.23 -2.48 -9.84
CA ASP A 233 7.24 -2.42 -11.30
C ASP A 233 6.16 -3.30 -11.95
N SER A 234 5.31 -3.95 -11.15
CA SER A 234 4.08 -4.55 -11.66
C SER A 234 3.19 -3.47 -12.29
N VAL A 235 2.26 -3.83 -13.15
CA VAL A 235 1.32 -2.85 -13.74
C VAL A 235 0.32 -2.39 -12.69
N VAL A 236 -0.19 -3.31 -11.88
CA VAL A 236 -1.33 -3.07 -10.98
C VAL A 236 -0.92 -2.21 -9.78
N LYS A 237 0.26 -2.44 -9.20
CA LYS A 237 0.71 -1.71 -7.99
C LYS A 237 0.87 -0.18 -8.22
N PRO A 238 1.75 0.32 -9.10
CA PRO A 238 1.98 1.74 -9.27
C PRO A 238 0.78 2.49 -9.87
N ARG A 239 -0.07 1.84 -10.66
CA ARG A 239 -1.24 2.51 -11.28
C ARG A 239 -2.49 2.52 -10.47
N PHE A 240 -2.67 1.51 -9.63
CA PHE A 240 -3.89 1.43 -8.85
C PHE A 240 -3.61 1.82 -7.42
N ASP A 241 -2.82 1.01 -6.73
CA ASP A 241 -2.45 1.26 -5.34
C ASP A 241 -1.76 2.62 -5.20
N THR A 242 -0.61 2.85 -5.82
CA THR A 242 0.13 4.10 -5.58
C THR A 242 -0.63 5.35 -6.05
N TYR A 243 -1.21 5.31 -7.26
CA TYR A 243 -1.85 6.49 -7.84
C TYR A 243 -3.24 6.78 -7.25
N TYR A 244 -4.14 5.79 -7.14
CA TYR A 244 -5.47 6.03 -6.58
C TYR A 244 -5.42 6.15 -5.04
N ALA A 245 -4.55 5.42 -4.34
CA ALA A 245 -4.39 5.63 -2.90
C ALA A 245 -3.85 7.04 -2.60
N ALA A 246 -2.89 7.54 -3.38
CA ALA A 246 -2.44 8.93 -3.23
C ALA A 246 -3.56 9.94 -3.50
N ARG A 247 -4.40 9.66 -4.50
CA ARG A 247 -5.53 10.53 -4.89
C ARG A 247 -6.56 10.66 -3.77
N GLU A 248 -6.98 9.56 -3.16
CA GLU A 248 -7.95 9.60 -2.05
C GLU A 248 -7.28 10.04 -0.74
N GLY A 249 -6.07 9.53 -0.47
CA GLY A 249 -5.35 9.71 0.78
C GLY A 249 -4.93 11.15 1.07
N ILE A 250 -4.57 11.95 0.06
CA ILE A 250 -4.20 13.36 0.30
C ILE A 250 -5.39 14.18 0.82
N ILE A 251 -6.59 13.93 0.30
CA ILE A 251 -7.79 14.66 0.70
C ILE A 251 -8.20 14.25 2.11
N ALA A 252 -8.19 12.94 2.39
CA ALA A 252 -8.46 12.41 3.71
C ALA A 252 -7.47 12.98 4.75
N GLY A 253 -6.17 12.93 4.45
CA GLY A 253 -5.10 13.44 5.31
C GLY A 253 -5.25 14.92 5.63
N LEU A 254 -5.41 15.77 4.61
CA LEU A 254 -5.56 17.22 4.81
C LEU A 254 -6.84 17.56 5.58
N ARG A 255 -7.97 16.92 5.26
CA ARG A 255 -9.25 17.21 5.93
C ARG A 255 -9.23 16.78 7.38
N HIS A 256 -8.80 15.55 7.66
CA HIS A 256 -8.78 15.00 9.02
C HIS A 256 -7.84 15.76 9.96
N THR A 257 -6.71 16.24 9.43
CA THR A 257 -5.70 16.92 10.25
C THR A 257 -5.96 18.41 10.41
N THR A 258 -6.45 19.10 9.38
CA THR A 258 -6.47 20.58 9.37
C THR A 258 -7.86 21.21 9.26
N ASP A 259 -8.87 20.45 8.83
CA ASP A 259 -10.24 20.95 8.59
C ASP A 259 -10.33 22.18 7.68
N VAL A 260 -9.28 22.47 6.88
CA VAL A 260 -9.23 23.68 6.05
C VAL A 260 -10.06 23.55 4.77
N MET A 261 -10.54 24.70 4.30
CA MET A 261 -11.10 24.82 2.96
C MET A 261 -9.98 24.64 1.91
N LEU A 262 -10.16 23.69 1.00
CA LEU A 262 -9.21 23.41 -0.10
C LEU A 262 -9.49 24.26 -1.36
N ALA A 263 -10.75 24.63 -1.59
CA ALA A 263 -11.14 25.40 -2.76
C ALA A 263 -10.47 26.79 -2.76
N GLY A 264 -9.91 27.19 -3.90
CA GLY A 264 -9.22 28.46 -4.09
C GLY A 264 -7.82 28.54 -3.45
N LYS A 265 -7.37 27.51 -2.74
CA LYS A 265 -6.02 27.45 -2.17
C LYS A 265 -4.97 27.17 -3.24
N TYR A 266 -3.81 27.80 -3.13
CA TYR A 266 -2.65 27.47 -3.96
C TYR A 266 -1.95 26.24 -3.40
N ALA A 267 -2.06 25.12 -4.10
CA ALA A 267 -1.44 23.85 -3.74
C ALA A 267 -0.23 23.56 -4.64
N CYS A 268 0.94 23.36 -4.03
CA CYS A 268 2.16 22.98 -4.71
C CYS A 268 2.44 21.49 -4.50
N ILE A 269 2.56 20.75 -5.60
CA ILE A 269 2.94 19.34 -5.61
C ILE A 269 4.39 19.22 -6.08
N CYS A 270 5.27 18.74 -5.20
CA CYS A 270 6.66 18.48 -5.54
C CYS A 270 6.82 17.04 -6.04
N GLY A 271 7.10 16.86 -7.33
CA GLY A 271 7.19 15.56 -8.01
C GLY A 271 5.87 15.18 -8.70
N TYR A 272 5.96 14.71 -9.95
CA TYR A 272 4.80 14.35 -10.79
C TYR A 272 4.86 12.90 -11.28
N GLY A 273 5.38 12.01 -10.44
CA GLY A 273 5.24 10.56 -10.57
C GLY A 273 3.80 10.08 -10.30
N ASN A 274 3.61 8.79 -10.03
CA ASN A 274 2.27 8.24 -9.77
C ASN A 274 1.60 8.85 -8.52
N VAL A 275 2.35 9.03 -7.42
CA VAL A 275 1.86 9.73 -6.21
C VAL A 275 1.48 11.18 -6.54
N GLY A 276 2.40 11.92 -7.16
CA GLY A 276 2.20 13.32 -7.54
C GLY A 276 0.99 13.54 -8.44
N LYS A 277 0.80 12.68 -9.45
CA LYS A 277 -0.37 12.69 -10.33
C LYS A 277 -1.68 12.48 -9.56
N GLY A 278 -1.68 11.51 -8.63
CA GLY A 278 -2.83 11.26 -7.77
C GLY A 278 -3.17 12.50 -6.94
N CYS A 279 -2.18 13.07 -6.26
CA CYS A 279 -2.36 14.24 -5.41
C CYS A 279 -2.82 15.48 -6.19
N ALA A 280 -2.19 15.76 -7.33
CA ALA A 280 -2.50 16.91 -8.17
C ALA A 280 -3.94 16.84 -8.70
N GLN A 281 -4.37 15.69 -9.20
CA GLN A 281 -5.73 15.51 -9.69
C GLN A 281 -6.77 15.61 -8.57
N ALA A 282 -6.48 15.07 -7.38
CA ALA A 282 -7.38 15.16 -6.24
C ALA A 282 -7.63 16.60 -5.82
N LEU A 283 -6.55 17.37 -5.60
CA LEU A 283 -6.65 18.76 -5.17
C LEU A 283 -7.25 19.67 -6.25
N SER A 284 -6.94 19.40 -7.52
CA SER A 284 -7.57 20.11 -8.65
C SER A 284 -9.09 19.92 -8.67
N ARG A 285 -9.59 18.70 -8.41
CA ARG A 285 -11.02 18.41 -8.32
C ARG A 285 -11.69 19.03 -7.09
N MET A 286 -10.92 19.34 -6.06
CA MET A 286 -11.37 20.14 -4.90
C MET A 286 -11.29 21.65 -5.15
N CYS A 287 -11.11 22.06 -6.41
CA CYS A 287 -10.98 23.45 -6.85
C CYS A 287 -9.76 24.18 -6.25
N SER A 288 -8.72 23.47 -5.83
CA SER A 288 -7.43 24.07 -5.50
C SER A 288 -6.70 24.48 -6.78
N ILE A 289 -5.92 25.56 -6.70
CA ILE A 289 -5.05 26.02 -7.77
C ILE A 289 -3.73 25.25 -7.67
N VAL A 290 -3.59 24.21 -8.48
CA VAL A 290 -2.46 23.28 -8.41
C VAL A 290 -1.30 23.74 -9.27
N VAL A 291 -0.10 23.77 -8.69
CA VAL A 291 1.18 24.01 -9.36
C VAL A 291 2.11 22.83 -9.06
N VAL A 292 2.89 22.41 -10.05
CA VAL A 292 3.78 21.25 -9.95
C VAL A 292 5.24 21.70 -10.04
N THR A 293 6.12 21.01 -9.32
CA THR A 293 7.57 21.13 -9.51
C THR A 293 8.12 19.77 -9.95
N GLU A 294 8.93 19.74 -11.00
CA GLU A 294 9.54 18.50 -11.51
C GLU A 294 10.97 18.73 -11.98
N VAL A 295 11.77 17.66 -11.89
CA VAL A 295 13.11 17.52 -12.44
C VAL A 295 13.12 16.69 -13.72
N ASP A 296 12.22 15.72 -13.86
CA ASP A 296 12.11 14.88 -15.06
C ASP A 296 11.30 15.62 -16.14
N PRO A 297 11.87 15.89 -17.34
CA PRO A 297 11.16 16.58 -18.41
C PRO A 297 9.94 15.81 -18.94
N ILE A 298 9.90 14.47 -18.85
CA ILE A 298 8.74 13.67 -19.28
C ILE A 298 7.57 13.90 -18.33
N CYS A 299 7.82 13.80 -17.03
CA CYS A 299 6.82 14.05 -16.00
C CYS A 299 6.36 15.52 -15.99
N ALA A 300 7.28 16.47 -16.18
CA ALA A 300 6.96 17.89 -16.33
C ALA A 300 6.08 18.16 -17.55
N LEU A 301 6.40 17.58 -18.70
CA LEU A 301 5.57 17.71 -19.91
C LEU A 301 4.18 17.13 -19.68
N GLN A 302 4.07 15.97 -19.01
CA GLN A 302 2.78 15.40 -18.63
C GLN A 302 1.97 16.32 -17.72
N ALA A 303 2.59 16.94 -16.71
CA ALA A 303 1.91 17.91 -15.84
C ALA A 303 1.36 19.10 -16.65
N CYS A 304 2.14 19.64 -17.59
CA CYS A 304 1.68 20.70 -18.49
C CYS A 304 0.49 20.26 -19.35
N MET A 305 0.54 19.05 -19.91
CA MET A 305 -0.54 18.51 -20.75
C MET A 305 -1.80 18.17 -19.95
N ASP A 306 -1.66 17.83 -18.67
CA ASP A 306 -2.78 17.66 -17.73
C ASP A 306 -3.36 19.00 -17.25
N GLY A 307 -2.80 20.14 -17.68
CA GLY A 307 -3.29 21.49 -17.40
C GLY A 307 -2.66 22.15 -16.17
N PHE A 308 -1.61 21.57 -15.59
CA PHE A 308 -0.91 22.13 -14.43
C PHE A 308 0.27 23.00 -14.85
N GLN A 309 0.47 24.11 -14.14
CA GLN A 309 1.68 24.91 -14.32
C GLN A 309 2.88 24.20 -13.69
N VAL A 310 3.99 24.10 -14.41
CA VAL A 310 5.27 23.64 -13.87
C VAL A 310 6.14 24.83 -13.53
N ARG A 311 6.56 24.96 -12.26
CA ARG A 311 7.36 26.09 -11.76
C ARG A 311 8.47 25.57 -10.85
N LYS A 312 9.48 26.42 -10.60
CA LYS A 312 10.47 26.16 -9.55
C LYS A 312 9.87 26.50 -8.20
N LEU A 313 10.09 25.64 -7.21
CA LEU A 313 9.61 25.85 -5.84
C LEU A 313 10.04 27.22 -5.30
N ASP A 314 11.29 27.59 -5.55
CA ASP A 314 11.88 28.87 -5.16
C ASP A 314 11.10 30.09 -5.67
N ASP A 315 10.40 30.00 -6.80
CA ASP A 315 9.69 31.15 -7.39
C ASP A 315 8.31 31.36 -6.77
N ILE A 316 7.67 30.28 -6.31
CA ILE A 316 6.27 30.27 -5.86
C ILE A 316 6.12 30.14 -4.35
N ILE A 317 7.20 29.86 -3.60
CA ILE A 317 7.14 29.53 -2.17
C ILE A 317 6.39 30.55 -1.29
N LYS A 318 6.40 31.82 -1.68
CA LYS A 318 5.74 32.91 -0.93
C LYS A 318 4.21 32.90 -1.06
N THR A 319 3.66 32.28 -2.11
CA THR A 319 2.23 32.35 -2.44
C THR A 319 1.47 31.07 -2.07
N ILE A 320 2.17 29.96 -1.88
CA ILE A 320 1.59 28.63 -1.62
C ILE A 320 0.84 28.61 -0.28
N ASP A 321 -0.35 28.00 -0.28
CA ASP A 321 -1.12 27.65 0.92
C ASP A 321 -0.84 26.23 1.41
N ILE A 322 -0.68 25.28 0.48
CA ILE A 322 -0.50 23.86 0.76
C ILE A 322 0.70 23.36 -0.04
N LEU A 323 1.69 22.79 0.62
CA LEU A 323 2.84 22.15 -0.02
C LEU A 323 2.82 20.65 0.29
N VAL A 324 2.86 19.84 -0.77
CA VAL A 324 2.89 18.38 -0.68
C VAL A 324 4.15 17.86 -1.37
N THR A 325 4.98 17.10 -0.66
CA THR A 325 6.16 16.42 -1.24
C THR A 325 5.82 14.99 -1.66
N CYS A 326 6.14 14.62 -2.90
CA CYS A 326 5.78 13.34 -3.54
C CYS A 326 6.95 12.78 -4.40
N THR A 327 8.20 13.08 -4.05
CA THR A 327 9.37 12.84 -4.93
C THR A 327 10.10 11.53 -4.66
N GLY A 328 9.99 10.99 -3.44
CA GLY A 328 10.86 9.90 -2.96
C GLY A 328 12.33 10.30 -2.81
N ASN A 329 12.65 11.59 -2.82
CA ASN A 329 14.01 12.12 -2.74
C ASN A 329 14.31 12.71 -1.35
N LYS A 330 15.39 13.46 -1.19
CA LYS A 330 15.78 14.12 0.06
C LYS A 330 15.93 15.63 -0.11
N ASN A 331 15.67 16.38 0.96
CA ASN A 331 15.91 17.83 1.04
C ASN A 331 15.18 18.62 -0.07
N VAL A 332 13.96 18.19 -0.41
CA VAL A 332 13.08 18.92 -1.35
C VAL A 332 12.65 20.24 -0.73
N VAL A 333 12.27 20.18 0.56
CA VAL A 333 11.95 21.36 1.37
C VAL A 333 13.04 21.57 2.41
N THR A 334 13.69 22.73 2.36
CA THR A 334 14.82 23.08 3.24
C THR A 334 14.48 24.33 4.07
N LEU A 335 15.33 24.68 5.04
CA LEU A 335 15.17 25.88 5.86
C LEU A 335 14.95 27.15 5.01
N LYS A 336 15.68 27.30 3.89
CA LYS A 336 15.54 28.42 2.95
C LYS A 336 14.10 28.56 2.43
N HIS A 337 13.40 27.44 2.24
CA HIS A 337 12.01 27.45 1.81
C HIS A 337 11.09 27.87 2.96
N PHE A 338 11.25 27.28 4.14
CA PHE A 338 10.44 27.61 5.33
C PHE A 338 10.53 29.08 5.71
N GLU A 339 11.72 29.69 5.71
CA GLU A 339 11.92 31.11 6.02
C GLU A 339 11.17 32.06 5.08
N ARG A 340 10.79 31.59 3.89
CA ARG A 340 10.12 32.37 2.84
C ARG A 340 8.63 32.06 2.72
N MET A 341 8.14 31.02 3.39
CA MET A 341 6.72 30.66 3.37
C MET A 341 5.88 31.72 4.06
N LYS A 342 4.63 31.84 3.62
CA LYS A 342 3.63 32.68 4.28
C LYS A 342 3.13 32.00 5.57
N SER A 343 2.65 32.81 6.51
CA SER A 343 2.03 32.29 7.74
C SER A 343 0.77 31.49 7.40
N GLY A 344 0.58 30.36 8.08
CA GLY A 344 -0.52 29.42 7.85
C GLY A 344 -0.30 28.45 6.68
N CYS A 345 0.89 28.44 6.06
CA CYS A 345 1.23 27.45 5.03
C CYS A 345 1.22 26.04 5.64
N ILE A 346 0.50 25.12 4.99
CA ILE A 346 0.43 23.71 5.39
C ILE A 346 1.47 22.94 4.61
N VAL A 347 2.30 22.17 5.31
CA VAL A 347 3.38 21.38 4.73
C VAL A 347 3.19 19.92 5.13
N CYS A 348 3.08 19.04 4.14
CA CYS A 348 2.96 17.61 4.36
C CYS A 348 3.73 16.79 3.34
N ASN A 349 3.97 15.53 3.69
CA ASN A 349 4.68 14.57 2.88
C ASN A 349 3.77 13.41 2.51
N MET A 350 3.74 13.09 1.21
CA MET A 350 3.06 11.94 0.62
C MET A 350 4.05 10.91 0.05
N GLY A 351 5.36 11.16 0.15
CA GLY A 351 6.39 10.20 -0.21
C GLY A 351 6.75 9.23 0.91
N HIS A 352 7.58 8.24 0.58
CA HIS A 352 7.86 7.09 1.45
C HIS A 352 8.70 7.42 2.70
N SER A 353 9.64 8.37 2.60
CA SER A 353 10.56 8.71 3.69
C SER A 353 10.29 10.10 4.25
N ASN A 354 10.60 10.33 5.52
CA ASN A 354 10.60 11.64 6.17
C ASN A 354 11.73 12.58 5.69
N THR A 355 12.61 12.11 4.79
CA THR A 355 13.78 12.86 4.32
C THR A 355 13.47 13.90 3.24
N GLU A 356 12.27 13.89 2.65
CA GLU A 356 11.87 14.89 1.65
C GLU A 356 11.78 16.30 2.26
N ILE A 357 11.38 16.38 3.53
CA ILE A 357 11.31 17.61 4.30
C ILE A 357 12.45 17.56 5.30
N ASP A 358 13.31 18.58 5.29
CA ASP A 358 14.33 18.71 6.31
C ASP A 358 13.69 19.17 7.63
N VAL A 359 13.30 18.21 8.46
CA VAL A 359 12.70 18.46 9.78
C VAL A 359 13.79 18.74 10.82
N SER A 360 15.02 18.26 10.60
CA SER A 360 16.13 18.45 11.53
C SER A 360 16.47 19.92 11.73
N VAL A 361 16.39 20.72 10.66
CA VAL A 361 16.60 22.17 10.71
C VAL A 361 15.47 22.91 11.43
N LEU A 362 14.29 22.29 11.61
CA LEU A 362 13.16 22.88 12.34
C LEU A 362 13.28 22.70 13.86
N GLN A 363 14.22 21.87 14.33
CA GLN A 363 14.53 21.70 15.76
C GLN A 363 15.47 22.80 16.31
N ASP A 364 15.69 23.87 15.54
CA ASP A 364 16.44 25.04 15.99
C ASP A 364 15.76 25.69 17.21
N LYS A 365 16.54 26.02 18.25
CA LYS A 365 16.06 26.68 19.47
C LYS A 365 15.41 28.04 19.23
N ARG A 366 15.64 28.65 18.07
CA ARG A 366 14.99 29.91 17.66
C ARG A 366 13.54 29.71 17.24
N LEU A 367 13.15 28.49 16.87
CA LEU A 367 11.79 28.14 16.47
C LEU A 367 11.03 27.61 17.69
N THR A 368 9.78 28.04 17.85
CA THR A 368 8.91 27.49 18.89
C THR A 368 8.06 26.40 18.27
N TRP A 369 8.16 25.18 18.81
CA TRP A 369 7.38 24.03 18.39
C TRP A 369 6.16 23.89 19.30
N GLU A 370 4.96 24.03 18.74
CA GLU A 370 3.70 23.89 19.47
C GLU A 370 2.87 22.77 18.85
N ARG A 371 2.67 21.67 19.58
CA ARG A 371 1.84 20.57 19.13
C ARG A 371 0.37 20.90 19.36
N VAL A 372 -0.40 21.00 18.28
CA VAL A 372 -1.82 21.41 18.31
C VAL A 372 -2.72 20.22 18.55
N ARG A 373 -2.49 19.15 17.79
CA ARG A 373 -3.19 17.87 17.90
C ARG A 373 -2.23 16.77 17.48
N ASN A 374 -2.64 15.52 17.62
CA ASN A 374 -1.85 14.41 17.09
C ASN A 374 -1.56 14.61 15.61
N THR A 375 -0.30 14.47 15.22
CA THR A 375 0.19 14.65 13.83
C THR A 375 0.09 16.06 13.27
N VAL A 376 -0.18 17.09 14.09
CA VAL A 376 -0.21 18.49 13.62
C VAL A 376 0.56 19.38 14.56
N ASP A 377 1.59 20.00 14.01
CA ASP A 377 2.52 20.84 14.72
C ASP A 377 2.55 22.23 14.11
N HIS A 378 2.54 23.25 14.96
CA HIS A 378 2.82 24.62 14.58
C HIS A 378 4.29 24.93 14.83
N ILE A 379 4.99 25.32 13.76
CA ILE A 379 6.35 25.83 13.83
C ILE A 379 6.28 27.36 13.77
N ILE A 380 6.59 28.00 14.88
CA ILE A 380 6.49 29.45 15.04
C ILE A 380 7.88 30.07 14.89
N PHE A 381 8.01 30.98 13.93
CA PHE A 381 9.22 31.73 13.66
C PHE A 381 9.34 32.96 14.58
N PRO A 382 10.55 33.52 14.79
CA PRO A 382 10.76 34.70 15.64
C PRO A 382 9.97 35.94 15.21
N ASP A 383 9.55 36.00 13.95
CA ASP A 383 8.70 37.08 13.40
C ASP A 383 7.19 36.85 13.61
N GLY A 384 6.82 35.79 14.32
CA GLY A 384 5.43 35.42 14.62
C GLY A 384 4.72 34.65 13.50
N ARG A 385 5.38 34.40 12.35
CA ARG A 385 4.82 33.54 11.31
C ARG A 385 4.74 32.10 11.79
N ARG A 386 3.67 31.41 11.38
CA ARG A 386 3.39 30.04 11.79
C ARG A 386 3.32 29.15 10.57
N ILE A 387 3.98 27.99 10.61
CA ILE A 387 3.88 26.96 9.58
C ILE A 387 3.18 25.75 10.20
N VAL A 388 2.23 25.18 9.48
CA VAL A 388 1.51 23.98 9.91
C VAL A 388 2.22 22.78 9.31
N LEU A 389 2.98 22.04 10.13
CA LEU A 389 3.67 20.82 9.73
C LEU A 389 2.81 19.61 10.09
N LEU A 390 2.58 18.74 9.12
CA LEU A 390 1.80 17.52 9.31
C LEU A 390 2.72 16.31 9.51
N ALA A 391 2.35 15.46 10.46
CA ALA A 391 2.99 14.20 10.85
C ALA A 391 4.52 14.29 11.06
N GLU A 392 5.04 15.44 11.50
CA GLU A 392 6.48 15.70 11.64
C GLU A 392 7.27 15.36 10.35
N GLY A 393 6.66 15.60 9.18
CA GLY A 393 7.25 15.29 7.87
C GLY A 393 7.21 13.81 7.46
N ARG A 394 6.65 12.92 8.28
CA ARG A 394 6.33 11.54 7.89
C ARG A 394 5.12 11.53 6.92
N LEU A 395 4.87 10.36 6.34
CA LEU A 395 3.75 10.15 5.42
C LEU A 395 2.41 10.48 6.12
N ILE A 396 1.64 11.41 5.54
CA ILE A 396 0.32 11.81 6.08
C ILE A 396 -0.78 10.78 5.80
N ASN A 397 -0.62 10.01 4.72
CA ASN A 397 -1.49 8.92 4.32
C ASN A 397 -1.14 7.67 5.13
N MET A 398 -2.12 7.08 5.81
CA MET A 398 -2.02 5.72 6.39
C MET A 398 -3.18 4.80 5.97
N SER A 399 -4.13 5.31 5.22
CA SER A 399 -5.39 4.64 4.93
C SER A 399 -5.78 4.89 3.49
N CYS A 400 -5.55 3.89 2.62
CA CYS A 400 -6.21 3.74 1.32
C CYS A 400 -5.92 2.33 0.75
N ILE A 401 -6.85 1.84 -0.07
CA ILE A 401 -6.94 0.50 -0.66
C ILE A 401 -5.55 -0.04 -1.06
N SER A 402 -5.07 -1.02 -0.31
CA SER A 402 -4.00 -1.87 -0.78
C SER A 402 -4.56 -2.83 -1.84
N PHE A 403 -3.73 -3.29 -2.77
CA PHE A 403 -4.03 -4.46 -3.61
C PHE A 403 -3.23 -5.68 -3.13
N PRO A 404 -3.52 -6.26 -1.94
CA PRO A 404 -2.69 -7.34 -1.41
C PRO A 404 -2.80 -8.65 -2.21
N SER A 405 -3.74 -8.71 -3.14
CA SER A 405 -3.90 -9.81 -4.09
C SER A 405 -2.68 -9.96 -5.02
N VAL A 406 -2.03 -8.86 -5.43
CA VAL A 406 -0.76 -8.92 -6.20
C VAL A 406 0.34 -9.54 -5.33
N VAL A 407 0.42 -9.09 -4.08
CA VAL A 407 1.42 -9.54 -3.10
C VAL A 407 1.26 -11.04 -2.81
N ALA A 408 0.03 -11.49 -2.58
CA ALA A 408 -0.30 -12.89 -2.35
C ALA A 408 0.15 -13.78 -3.51
N LEU A 409 -0.10 -13.34 -4.76
CA LEU A 409 0.29 -14.12 -5.93
C LEU A 409 1.80 -14.19 -6.12
N ALA A 410 2.54 -13.11 -5.85
CA ALA A 410 4.00 -13.12 -5.89
C ALA A 410 4.59 -14.09 -4.85
N LEU A 411 4.04 -14.12 -3.64
CA LEU A 411 4.43 -15.08 -2.60
C LEU A 411 4.13 -16.52 -3.03
N ILE A 412 2.94 -16.77 -3.60
CA ILE A 412 2.56 -18.09 -4.12
C ILE A 412 3.52 -18.54 -5.22
N GLU A 413 3.85 -17.67 -6.17
CA GLU A 413 4.75 -17.99 -7.28
C GLU A 413 6.16 -18.37 -6.79
N LEU A 414 6.77 -17.56 -5.92
CA LEU A 414 8.08 -17.86 -5.34
C LEU A 414 8.08 -19.16 -4.54
N TRP A 415 7.01 -19.38 -3.77
CA TRP A 415 6.89 -20.58 -2.94
C TRP A 415 6.74 -21.86 -3.76
N LEU A 416 5.86 -21.85 -4.77
CA LEU A 416 5.66 -22.98 -5.67
C LEU A 416 6.95 -23.29 -6.43
N PHE A 417 7.64 -22.26 -6.94
CA PHE A 417 8.94 -22.43 -7.59
C PHE A 417 9.97 -23.05 -6.64
N SER A 418 10.04 -22.60 -5.39
CA SER A 418 10.96 -23.15 -4.39
C SER A 418 10.68 -24.63 -4.10
N LYS A 419 9.41 -25.04 -4.03
CA LYS A 419 9.02 -26.44 -3.86
C LYS A 419 9.40 -27.30 -5.05
N GLU A 420 9.11 -26.85 -6.27
CA GLU A 420 9.49 -27.54 -7.51
C GLU A 420 11.00 -27.78 -7.57
N LYS A 421 11.80 -26.76 -7.21
CA LYS A 421 13.26 -26.85 -7.16
C LYS A 421 13.74 -27.86 -6.12
N GLU A 422 13.21 -27.81 -4.91
CA GLU A 422 13.57 -28.75 -3.84
C GLU A 422 13.24 -30.20 -4.22
N GLU A 423 12.07 -30.42 -4.82
CA GLU A 423 11.65 -31.74 -5.28
C GLU A 423 12.56 -32.26 -6.40
N HIS A 424 12.92 -31.41 -7.36
CA HIS A 424 13.87 -31.74 -8.40
C HIS A 424 15.25 -32.10 -7.83
N GLU A 425 15.81 -31.30 -6.92
CA GLU A 425 17.10 -31.57 -6.29
C GLU A 425 17.10 -32.90 -5.52
N LYS A 426 15.99 -33.24 -4.85
CA LYS A 426 15.81 -34.55 -4.19
C LYS A 426 15.80 -35.70 -5.20
N ARG A 427 15.07 -35.56 -6.31
CA ARG A 427 15.01 -36.57 -7.38
C ARG A 427 16.38 -36.79 -8.03
N VAL A 428 17.14 -35.72 -8.28
CA VAL A 428 18.51 -35.80 -8.84
C VAL A 428 19.47 -36.50 -7.87
N LYS A 429 19.43 -36.16 -6.57
CA LYS A 429 20.25 -36.83 -5.56
C LYS A 429 19.90 -38.32 -5.41
N ALA A 430 18.62 -38.65 -5.43
CA ALA A 430 18.14 -40.04 -5.33
C ALA A 430 18.50 -40.90 -6.55
N SER A 431 18.63 -40.28 -7.73
CA SER A 431 18.95 -40.97 -8.99
C SER A 431 20.44 -41.01 -9.35
N GLY A 432 21.33 -40.54 -8.45
CA GLY A 432 22.78 -40.59 -8.69
C GLY A 432 23.26 -39.62 -9.78
N GLY A 433 22.47 -38.60 -10.14
CA GLY A 433 22.86 -37.53 -11.08
C GLY A 433 22.48 -37.75 -12.55
N ASP A 434 21.81 -38.84 -12.91
CA ASP A 434 21.56 -39.23 -14.32
C ASP A 434 20.13 -38.93 -14.83
N PHE A 435 19.44 -37.95 -14.25
CA PHE A 435 18.13 -37.51 -14.75
C PHE A 435 18.29 -36.48 -15.88
N GLY A 436 17.96 -36.90 -17.11
CA GLY A 436 18.06 -36.07 -18.33
C GLY A 436 17.02 -34.95 -18.50
N GLU A 437 16.09 -34.77 -17.55
CA GLU A 437 15.19 -33.61 -17.55
C GLU A 437 15.89 -32.39 -16.96
N LYS A 438 16.25 -31.43 -17.82
CA LYS A 438 16.74 -30.12 -17.38
C LYS A 438 15.64 -29.41 -16.61
N PHE A 439 15.82 -29.24 -15.29
CA PHE A 439 15.01 -28.30 -14.53
C PHE A 439 15.12 -26.92 -15.17
N SER A 440 13.98 -26.32 -15.52
CA SER A 440 13.98 -24.94 -15.95
C SER A 440 14.26 -24.08 -14.72
N ASP A 441 15.51 -23.67 -14.53
CA ASP A 441 15.92 -22.72 -13.49
C ASP A 441 15.39 -21.33 -13.85
N ARG A 442 14.05 -21.18 -13.78
CA ARG A 442 13.29 -19.99 -14.18
C ARG A 442 13.71 -18.79 -13.35
N TYR A 443 13.96 -19.00 -12.06
CA TYR A 443 14.39 -17.99 -11.11
C TYR A 443 15.77 -18.31 -10.53
N LYS A 444 16.72 -17.43 -10.82
CA LYS A 444 18.08 -17.40 -10.27
C LYS A 444 18.14 -16.42 -9.09
N LYS A 445 19.34 -16.16 -8.59
CA LYS A 445 19.60 -15.19 -7.51
C LYS A 445 19.62 -13.76 -8.06
N ASP A 446 18.47 -13.32 -8.54
CA ASP A 446 18.27 -12.01 -9.19
C ASP A 446 16.89 -11.43 -8.84
N VAL A 447 16.65 -10.19 -9.26
CA VAL A 447 15.37 -9.48 -9.09
C VAL A 447 14.52 -9.64 -10.34
N TYR A 448 13.29 -10.12 -10.15
CA TYR A 448 12.35 -10.44 -11.20
C TYR A 448 11.10 -9.57 -11.14
N LEU A 449 10.48 -9.38 -12.29
CA LEU A 449 9.15 -8.79 -12.40
C LEU A 449 8.10 -9.89 -12.35
N LEU A 450 6.93 -9.56 -11.81
CA LEU A 450 5.77 -10.43 -11.89
C LEU A 450 5.36 -10.62 -13.37
N PRO A 451 5.06 -11.85 -13.82
CA PRO A 451 4.60 -12.06 -15.19
C PRO A 451 3.35 -11.22 -15.52
N LYS A 452 3.31 -10.60 -16.70
CA LYS A 452 2.19 -9.72 -17.12
C LYS A 452 0.82 -10.40 -17.06
N LYS A 453 0.77 -11.71 -17.30
CA LYS A 453 -0.45 -12.51 -17.18
C LYS A 453 -1.00 -12.54 -15.75
N MET A 454 -0.12 -12.50 -14.74
CA MET A 454 -0.53 -12.42 -13.35
C MET A 454 -1.07 -11.02 -13.01
N ASP A 455 -0.49 -9.95 -13.55
CA ASP A 455 -1.07 -8.60 -13.45
C ASP A 455 -2.49 -8.54 -14.04
N GLU A 456 -2.68 -9.09 -15.24
CA GLU A 456 -3.99 -9.17 -15.88
C GLU A 456 -4.97 -10.03 -15.07
N TYR A 457 -4.49 -11.13 -14.48
CA TYR A 457 -5.29 -11.96 -13.60
C TYR A 457 -5.71 -11.20 -12.34
N VAL A 458 -4.81 -10.47 -11.67
CA VAL A 458 -5.17 -9.65 -10.51
C VAL A 458 -6.22 -8.62 -10.89
N ALA A 459 -6.02 -7.90 -12.00
CA ALA A 459 -7.01 -6.94 -12.47
C ALA A 459 -8.39 -7.60 -12.64
N SER A 460 -8.44 -8.78 -13.28
CA SER A 460 -9.68 -9.53 -13.49
C SER A 460 -10.41 -9.91 -12.19
N LEU A 461 -9.69 -10.14 -11.09
CA LEU A 461 -10.30 -10.48 -9.79
C LEU A 461 -11.09 -9.32 -9.17
N HIS A 462 -10.79 -8.07 -9.54
CA HIS A 462 -11.45 -6.89 -8.96
C HIS A 462 -12.59 -6.36 -9.83
N LEU A 463 -12.59 -6.67 -11.13
CA LEU A 463 -13.59 -6.17 -12.07
C LEU A 463 -15.05 -6.52 -11.70
N PRO A 464 -15.37 -7.74 -11.19
CA PRO A 464 -16.74 -8.06 -10.76
C PRO A 464 -17.27 -7.15 -9.66
N THR A 465 -16.42 -6.66 -8.74
CA THR A 465 -16.83 -5.73 -7.68
C THR A 465 -17.41 -4.43 -8.23
N TYR A 466 -16.95 -4.02 -9.42
CA TYR A 466 -17.42 -2.81 -10.10
C TYR A 466 -18.51 -3.08 -11.14
N GLY A 467 -19.02 -4.32 -11.23
CA GLY A 467 -19.97 -4.72 -12.28
C GLY A 467 -19.38 -4.63 -13.69
N ALA A 468 -18.06 -4.74 -13.83
CA ALA A 468 -17.39 -4.63 -15.12
C ALA A 468 -17.46 -5.96 -15.88
N HIS A 469 -17.92 -5.91 -17.13
CA HIS A 469 -18.01 -7.04 -18.04
C HIS A 469 -16.98 -6.89 -19.17
N LEU A 470 -15.97 -7.76 -19.20
CA LEU A 470 -14.93 -7.70 -20.22
C LEU A 470 -15.45 -8.22 -21.57
N THR A 471 -15.00 -7.59 -22.65
CA THR A 471 -15.19 -8.10 -24.01
C THR A 471 -14.24 -9.27 -24.27
N GLU A 472 -14.77 -10.35 -24.85
CA GLU A 472 -13.97 -11.50 -25.28
C GLU A 472 -13.51 -11.35 -26.73
N LEU A 473 -12.24 -11.71 -26.99
CA LEU A 473 -11.72 -11.73 -28.35
C LEU A 473 -12.31 -12.89 -29.15
N THR A 474 -12.76 -12.61 -30.38
CA THR A 474 -13.05 -13.63 -31.39
C THR A 474 -11.74 -14.30 -31.86
N ASP A 475 -11.83 -15.49 -32.48
CA ASP A 475 -10.64 -16.19 -33.01
C ASP A 475 -9.92 -15.36 -34.08
N ASP A 476 -10.68 -14.63 -34.91
CA ASP A 476 -10.11 -13.76 -35.94
C ASP A 476 -9.34 -12.58 -35.33
N GLN A 477 -9.87 -11.93 -34.29
CA GLN A 477 -9.19 -10.83 -33.61
C GLN A 477 -7.92 -11.30 -32.89
N ALA A 478 -7.98 -12.46 -32.22
CA ALA A 478 -6.82 -13.04 -31.54
C ALA A 478 -5.70 -13.37 -32.54
N ARG A 479 -6.04 -13.98 -33.68
CA ARG A 479 -5.09 -14.23 -34.78
C ARG A 479 -4.50 -12.95 -35.36
N TYR A 480 -5.34 -11.94 -35.61
CA TYR A 480 -4.89 -10.65 -36.16
C TYR A 480 -3.88 -9.94 -35.25
N LEU A 481 -4.15 -9.94 -33.94
CA LEU A 481 -3.27 -9.34 -32.94
C LEU A 481 -2.05 -10.20 -32.58
N GLY A 482 -2.07 -11.49 -32.92
CA GLY A 482 -1.01 -12.44 -32.55
C GLY A 482 -0.97 -12.72 -31.04
N VAL A 483 -2.11 -12.66 -30.35
CA VAL A 483 -2.22 -12.90 -28.90
C VAL A 483 -3.20 -14.03 -28.60
N SER A 484 -3.04 -14.67 -27.45
CA SER A 484 -4.04 -15.63 -26.94
C SER A 484 -5.30 -14.89 -26.48
N LYS A 485 -6.47 -15.52 -26.63
CA LYS A 485 -7.75 -15.01 -26.05
C LYS A 485 -7.67 -14.80 -24.54
N ALA A 486 -6.80 -15.53 -23.86
CA ALA A 486 -6.57 -15.44 -22.41
C ALA A 486 -5.30 -14.63 -22.04
N GLY A 487 -4.76 -13.85 -22.98
CA GLY A 487 -3.58 -13.02 -22.76
C GLY A 487 -2.24 -13.78 -22.69
N PRO A 488 -1.13 -13.06 -22.41
CA PRO A 488 -1.07 -11.63 -22.14
C PRO A 488 -1.48 -10.76 -23.35
N PHE A 489 -2.24 -9.70 -23.11
CA PHE A 489 -2.84 -8.87 -24.17
C PHE A 489 -1.92 -7.76 -24.68
N LYS A 490 -0.77 -7.59 -24.06
CA LYS A 490 0.20 -6.52 -24.35
C LYS A 490 1.63 -7.03 -24.22
N PRO A 491 2.57 -6.48 -25.02
CA PRO A 491 3.97 -6.83 -24.91
C PRO A 491 4.58 -6.34 -23.59
N HIS A 492 5.74 -6.88 -23.22
CA HIS A 492 6.40 -6.57 -21.95
C HIS A 492 6.85 -5.11 -21.84
N ASN A 493 7.23 -4.46 -22.95
CA ASN A 493 7.66 -3.05 -22.97
C ASN A 493 6.50 -2.05 -22.92
N TYR A 494 5.26 -2.53 -22.87
CA TYR A 494 4.09 -1.68 -22.79
C TYR A 494 4.00 -1.06 -21.40
N LYS A 495 3.95 0.28 -21.35
CA LYS A 495 3.81 1.04 -20.11
C LYS A 495 2.35 1.00 -19.69
N TYR A 496 1.89 -0.12 -19.15
CA TYR A 496 0.52 -0.47 -18.69
C TYR A 496 -0.37 -1.19 -19.67
#